data_AF-A0A084WJR9-F1
#
_entry.id   AF-A0A084WJR9-F1
#
_cell.length_a   1.000
_cell.length_b   1.000
_cell.length_c   1.000
_cell.angle_alpha   90.00
_cell.angle_beta   90.00
_cell.angle_gamma   90.00
#
_symmetry.space_group_name_H-M   'P 1'
#
loop_
_entity.id
_entity.type
_entity.pdbx_description
1 polymer ?
#
loop_
_entity_poly.entity_id
_entity_poly.type
_entity_poly.pdbx_seq_one_letter_code
_entity_poly.pdbx_strand_id
1 'polypeptide(L)'
;MCKFSSDPNFNLFFLLFFPSILLAICAFTLNATCLANDVFECDENECQFELQRTGLREDANSTKFQLTVENGLVSVTFAQSVLFNIPASLFADGNGAKIEKLDASESNVLAITGPTFADASALEYLKLQQNYITELQNNVFGNATKLISIELQNNKIADIGESTFEGLAKLDKLQLSFNRLRSLPRKLFAGLRRLTELHLAHNSIVELPDGLFEDLGELKVLDLTYNDIKQLSGDVFIGLPQLKILELQHNRIAAVGENTFSLPNLTHLDLSNNRLKHLPKELFLHTVALLELELRNNSIDHLDVDLFDNLYDLTKLTLEHNKLRSLDGALFKNLGKFGTPAVGKHNLRRIVPGTFDNLK
;
A
#
# COMPACT_ATOMS: atom_id res chain seq x y z
N MET A 1 8.14 -26.82 33.87
CA MET A 1 9.41 -26.49 33.20
C MET A 1 9.19 -26.74 31.72
N CYS A 2 9.42 -25.73 30.90
CA CYS A 2 9.37 -25.85 29.44
C CYS A 2 10.40 -26.90 28.97
N LYS A 3 10.05 -27.73 27.97
CA LYS A 3 10.95 -28.76 27.43
C LYS A 3 11.83 -28.13 26.35
N PHE A 4 13.13 -28.06 26.62
CA PHE A 4 14.14 -27.65 25.63
C PHE A 4 14.62 -28.85 24.83
N SER A 5 14.92 -28.63 23.54
CA SER A 5 15.63 -29.59 22.69
C SER A 5 16.91 -30.12 23.39
N SER A 6 17.19 -31.41 23.21
CA SER A 6 18.22 -32.16 23.92
C SER A 6 19.66 -31.91 23.45
N ASP A 7 19.92 -30.89 22.62
CA ASP A 7 21.26 -30.58 22.12
C ASP A 7 22.01 -29.57 23.03
N PRO A 8 23.07 -30.00 23.75
CA PRO A 8 23.78 -29.16 24.72
C PRO A 8 24.74 -28.13 24.11
N ASN A 9 25.22 -28.31 22.87
CA ASN A 9 26.09 -27.31 22.22
C ASN A 9 25.29 -26.14 21.63
N PHE A 10 24.02 -26.37 21.38
CA PHE A 10 23.05 -25.43 20.83
C PHE A 10 22.61 -24.33 21.81
N ASN A 11 22.52 -24.66 23.09
CA ASN A 11 22.06 -23.73 24.12
C ASN A 11 23.02 -22.55 24.36
N LEU A 12 24.33 -22.70 24.11
CA LEU A 12 25.31 -21.66 24.45
C LEU A 12 25.26 -20.44 23.52
N PHE A 13 25.15 -20.65 22.21
CA PHE A 13 25.07 -19.55 21.23
C PHE A 13 23.80 -18.72 21.44
N PHE A 14 22.66 -19.38 21.66
CA PHE A 14 21.38 -18.71 21.86
C PHE A 14 21.27 -17.97 23.21
N LEU A 15 21.76 -18.56 24.31
CA LEU A 15 21.79 -17.92 25.64
C LEU A 15 22.74 -16.72 25.70
N LEU A 16 23.75 -16.65 24.83
CA LEU A 16 24.71 -15.54 24.76
C LEU A 16 24.19 -14.35 23.94
N PHE A 17 23.40 -14.58 22.88
CA PHE A 17 22.98 -13.51 21.96
C PHE A 17 21.56 -12.98 22.16
N PHE A 18 20.63 -13.78 22.71
CA PHE A 18 19.19 -13.46 22.73
C PHE A 18 18.40 -13.76 24.02
N PRO A 19 19.01 -13.84 25.23
CA PRO A 19 18.24 -14.13 26.43
C PRO A 19 17.15 -13.08 26.68
N SER A 20 17.40 -11.82 26.34
CA SER A 20 16.45 -10.71 26.42
C SER A 20 15.27 -10.84 25.45
N ILE A 21 15.47 -11.31 24.21
CA ILE A 21 14.37 -11.53 23.25
C ILE A 21 13.46 -12.64 23.76
N LEU A 22 14.04 -13.77 24.18
CA LEU A 22 13.26 -14.89 24.70
C LEU A 22 12.50 -14.50 25.98
N LEU A 23 13.17 -13.80 26.90
CA LEU A 23 12.54 -13.29 28.12
C LEU A 23 11.44 -12.28 27.82
N ALA A 24 11.62 -11.39 26.84
CA ALA A 24 10.60 -10.43 26.43
C ALA A 24 9.37 -11.10 25.84
N ILE A 25 9.56 -12.13 25.00
CA ILE A 25 8.46 -12.87 24.37
C ILE A 25 7.75 -13.78 25.39
N CYS A 26 8.51 -14.46 26.26
CA CYS A 26 7.95 -15.26 27.35
C CYS A 26 7.19 -14.37 28.34
N ALA A 27 7.77 -13.27 28.83
CA ALA A 27 7.13 -12.39 29.81
C ALA A 27 5.79 -11.80 29.34
N PHE A 28 5.55 -11.70 28.03
CA PHE A 28 4.34 -11.07 27.48
C PHE A 28 3.27 -12.05 27.01
N THR A 29 3.66 -13.22 26.49
CA THR A 29 2.71 -14.31 26.22
C THR A 29 2.08 -14.86 27.51
N LEU A 30 2.70 -14.54 28.66
CA LEU A 30 2.44 -15.16 29.95
C LEU A 30 1.79 -14.21 30.97
N ASN A 31 0.46 -14.09 30.89
CA ASN A 31 -0.32 -14.41 32.11
C ASN A 31 -0.53 -15.94 32.24
N ALA A 32 -0.07 -16.71 31.25
CA ALA A 32 0.04 -18.16 31.32
C ALA A 32 1.34 -18.57 32.05
N THR A 33 1.40 -19.80 32.52
CA THR A 33 2.62 -20.45 33.02
C THR A 33 3.07 -21.42 31.94
N CYS A 34 4.39 -21.54 31.68
CA CYS A 34 4.98 -22.57 30.81
C CYS A 34 4.26 -23.91 31.04
N LEU A 35 3.50 -24.39 30.06
CA LEU A 35 2.80 -25.67 30.13
C LEU A 35 3.77 -26.81 29.82
N ALA A 36 3.46 -28.01 30.29
CA ALA A 36 4.29 -29.21 30.04
C ALA A 36 4.41 -29.58 28.55
N ASN A 37 3.55 -29.00 27.71
CA ASN A 37 3.44 -29.28 26.27
C ASN A 37 3.98 -28.14 25.39
N ASP A 38 4.52 -27.06 25.95
CA ASP A 38 5.16 -26.02 25.15
C ASP A 38 6.45 -26.59 24.52
N VAL A 39 6.60 -26.41 23.21
CA VAL A 39 7.69 -26.98 22.40
C VAL A 39 8.67 -25.88 22.01
N PHE A 40 9.95 -26.14 22.25
CA PHE A 40 11.08 -25.24 21.95
C PHE A 40 12.06 -25.98 21.06
N GLU A 41 12.05 -25.64 19.78
CA GLU A 41 12.93 -26.24 18.77
C GLU A 41 13.83 -25.17 18.17
N CYS A 42 15.14 -25.40 18.19
CA CYS A 42 16.14 -24.47 17.71
C CYS A 42 17.20 -25.21 16.90
N ASP A 43 17.55 -24.64 15.76
CA ASP A 43 18.68 -24.95 14.88
C ASP A 43 19.55 -23.68 14.69
N GLU A 44 20.70 -23.77 13.99
CA GLU A 44 21.85 -22.84 14.13
C GLU A 44 21.43 -21.39 13.84
N ASN A 45 20.47 -21.24 12.93
CA ASN A 45 19.98 -19.96 12.45
C ASN A 45 18.47 -19.77 12.63
N GLU A 46 17.76 -20.74 13.22
CA GLU A 46 16.31 -20.73 13.32
C GLU A 46 15.83 -21.26 14.67
N CYS A 47 14.94 -20.55 15.34
CA CYS A 47 14.22 -21.12 16.48
C CYS A 47 12.72 -20.98 16.30
N GLN A 48 12.00 -22.06 16.55
CA GLN A 48 10.55 -22.14 16.59
C GLN A 48 10.07 -22.38 18.02
N PHE A 49 9.02 -21.65 18.37
CA PHE A 49 8.40 -21.71 19.69
C PHE A 49 6.91 -21.82 19.50
N GLU A 50 6.30 -22.81 20.12
CA GLU A 50 4.85 -22.95 20.17
C GLU A 50 4.37 -22.93 21.62
N LEU A 51 3.66 -21.86 21.97
CA LEU A 51 3.10 -21.67 23.31
C LEU A 51 1.60 -21.93 23.26
N GLN A 52 1.13 -22.94 24.00
CA GLN A 52 -0.29 -23.27 24.06
C GLN A 52 -1.00 -22.45 25.14
N ARG A 53 -2.15 -21.83 24.81
CA ARG A 53 -2.99 -21.15 25.82
C ARG A 53 -4.03 -22.11 26.41
N THR A 54 -4.10 -22.17 27.75
CA THR A 54 -5.12 -22.98 28.44
C THR A 54 -6.54 -22.43 28.25
N GLY A 55 -7.51 -23.31 27.93
CA GLY A 55 -8.93 -23.07 28.17
C GLY A 55 -9.89 -23.12 26.96
N LEU A 56 -9.40 -23.20 25.72
CA LEU A 56 -10.24 -23.30 24.51
C LEU A 56 -9.50 -24.09 23.41
N ARG A 57 -10.26 -24.89 22.62
CA ARG A 57 -9.86 -25.95 21.65
C ARG A 57 -8.45 -25.85 21.02
N GLU A 58 -7.84 -27.04 20.89
CA GLU A 58 -6.42 -27.35 20.62
C GLU A 58 -5.80 -26.78 19.33
N ASP A 59 -6.59 -26.31 18.35
CA ASP A 59 -6.06 -25.90 17.04
C ASP A 59 -6.10 -24.38 16.78
N ALA A 60 -6.61 -23.56 17.72
CA ALA A 60 -6.94 -22.15 17.44
C ALA A 60 -6.27 -21.12 18.37
N ASN A 61 -5.35 -21.54 19.26
CA ASN A 61 -4.90 -20.69 20.38
C ASN A 61 -3.41 -20.74 20.71
N SER A 62 -2.56 -21.33 19.87
CA SER A 62 -1.12 -21.24 20.11
C SER A 62 -0.54 -19.93 19.56
N THR A 63 0.37 -19.33 20.34
CA THR A 63 1.24 -18.27 19.83
C THR A 63 2.48 -18.95 19.32
N LYS A 64 2.69 -18.93 18.00
CA LYS A 64 3.91 -19.39 17.38
C LYS A 64 4.82 -18.21 17.16
N PHE A 65 6.11 -18.41 17.35
CA PHE A 65 7.06 -17.46 16.81
C PHE A 65 8.31 -18.15 16.33
N GLN A 66 8.91 -17.55 15.31
CA GLN A 66 10.12 -18.01 14.66
C GLN A 66 11.13 -16.88 14.66
N LEU A 67 12.36 -17.18 15.04
CA LEU A 67 13.48 -16.25 14.96
C LEU A 67 14.44 -16.77 13.90
N THR A 68 14.81 -15.94 12.94
CA THR A 68 15.90 -16.25 11.99
C THR A 68 17.00 -15.21 12.08
N VAL A 69 18.25 -15.65 11.96
CA VAL A 69 19.43 -14.79 12.06
C VAL A 69 20.22 -14.82 10.76
N GLU A 70 20.45 -13.63 10.19
CA GLU A 70 21.27 -13.47 9.00
C GLU A 70 22.18 -12.25 9.16
N ASN A 71 23.50 -12.44 9.00
CA ASN A 71 24.50 -11.37 9.11
C ASN A 71 24.43 -10.54 10.42
N GLY A 72 24.01 -11.17 11.52
CA GLY A 72 23.88 -10.51 12.83
C GLY A 72 22.59 -9.70 13.02
N LEU A 73 21.70 -9.67 12.03
CA LEU A 73 20.36 -9.13 12.13
C LEU A 73 19.33 -10.26 12.34
N VAL A 74 18.24 -9.91 13.00
CA VAL A 74 17.19 -10.84 13.42
C VAL A 74 15.92 -10.53 12.66
N SER A 75 15.31 -11.58 12.11
CA SER A 75 13.91 -11.55 11.65
C SER A 75 13.05 -12.30 12.65
N VAL A 76 11.97 -11.66 13.11
CA VAL A 76 11.00 -12.23 14.04
C VAL A 76 9.70 -12.46 13.29
N THR A 77 9.18 -13.68 13.31
CA THR A 77 7.92 -14.04 12.65
C THR A 77 6.94 -14.59 13.68
N PHE A 78 5.80 -13.95 13.82
CA PHE A 78 4.61 -14.44 14.54
C PHE A 78 3.51 -14.93 13.57
N ALA A 79 3.78 -15.00 12.27
CA ALA A 79 2.75 -15.24 11.25
C ALA A 79 1.82 -16.41 11.60
N GLN A 80 0.51 -16.23 11.36
CA GLN A 80 -0.53 -17.24 11.65
C GLN A 80 -0.67 -17.62 13.14
N SER A 81 -0.37 -16.68 14.04
CA SER A 81 -0.46 -16.88 15.50
C SER A 81 -1.59 -16.12 16.18
N VAL A 82 -1.78 -16.34 17.48
CA VAL A 82 -2.65 -15.48 18.31
C VAL A 82 -1.81 -14.45 19.07
N LEU A 83 -1.58 -13.29 18.45
CA LEU A 83 -0.85 -12.15 19.00
C LEU A 83 -1.75 -10.90 19.02
N PHE A 84 -2.43 -10.64 20.15
CA PHE A 84 -3.37 -9.51 20.22
C PHE A 84 -2.70 -8.13 20.06
N ASN A 85 -1.45 -7.98 20.51
CA ASN A 85 -0.66 -6.76 20.37
C ASN A 85 0.81 -7.15 20.19
N ILE A 86 1.57 -6.34 19.45
CA ILE A 86 3.04 -6.45 19.46
C ILE A 86 3.56 -5.77 20.73
N PRO A 87 4.33 -6.47 21.58
CA PRO A 87 4.85 -5.87 22.80
C PRO A 87 6.07 -4.99 22.53
N ALA A 88 6.11 -3.82 23.17
CA ALA A 88 7.29 -2.93 23.14
C ALA A 88 8.56 -3.62 23.68
N SER A 89 8.41 -4.56 24.63
CA SER A 89 9.52 -5.34 25.19
C SER A 89 10.28 -6.14 24.14
N LEU A 90 9.65 -6.47 23.00
CA LEU A 90 10.34 -7.14 21.89
C LEU A 90 11.56 -6.34 21.42
N PHE A 91 11.47 -5.01 21.43
CA PHE A 91 12.53 -4.10 20.97
C PHE A 91 13.39 -3.52 22.10
N ALA A 92 13.05 -3.80 23.37
CA ALA A 92 13.80 -3.34 24.53
C ALA A 92 15.16 -4.05 24.69
N ASP A 93 15.95 -3.62 25.67
CA ASP A 93 17.22 -4.26 26.08
C ASP A 93 18.23 -4.51 24.93
N GLY A 94 18.26 -3.58 23.96
CA GLY A 94 19.14 -3.63 22.80
C GLY A 94 18.64 -4.52 21.65
N ASN A 95 17.52 -5.20 21.81
CA ASN A 95 16.92 -6.04 20.76
C ASN A 95 16.54 -5.21 19.53
N GLY A 96 16.05 -4.00 19.73
CA GLY A 96 15.65 -3.11 18.64
C GLY A 96 16.79 -2.58 17.78
N ALA A 97 18.05 -2.79 18.17
CA ALA A 97 19.22 -2.56 17.31
C ALA A 97 19.58 -3.78 16.43
N LYS A 98 18.93 -4.93 16.65
CA LYS A 98 19.20 -6.19 15.95
C LYS A 98 18.02 -6.67 15.11
N ILE A 99 16.78 -6.38 15.53
CA ILE A 99 15.57 -6.81 14.81
C ILE A 99 15.39 -5.94 13.56
N GLU A 100 15.66 -6.52 12.40
CA GLU A 100 15.52 -5.88 11.09
C GLU A 100 14.14 -6.14 10.48
N LYS A 101 13.54 -7.31 10.76
CA LYS A 101 12.25 -7.70 10.19
C LYS A 101 11.31 -8.18 11.28
N LEU A 102 10.07 -7.72 11.22
CA LEU A 102 8.98 -8.24 12.02
C LEU A 102 7.83 -8.65 11.11
N ASP A 103 7.50 -9.93 11.09
CA ASP A 103 6.34 -10.48 10.41
C ASP A 103 5.31 -10.99 11.41
N ALA A 104 4.28 -10.19 11.66
CA ALA A 104 3.11 -10.58 12.45
C ALA A 104 1.86 -10.59 11.56
N SER A 105 2.00 -11.04 10.31
CA SER A 105 0.87 -11.21 9.40
C SER A 105 -0.09 -12.32 9.88
N GLU A 106 -1.39 -12.20 9.60
CA GLU A 106 -2.37 -13.23 9.97
C GLU A 106 -2.36 -13.59 11.48
N SER A 107 -1.99 -12.65 12.35
CA SER A 107 -1.62 -12.93 13.75
C SER A 107 -2.65 -12.42 14.78
N ASN A 108 -3.88 -12.10 14.37
CA ASN A 108 -4.94 -11.56 15.23
C ASN A 108 -4.56 -10.27 15.98
N VAL A 109 -3.63 -9.46 15.45
CA VAL A 109 -3.24 -8.17 16.04
C VAL A 109 -4.43 -7.22 16.02
N LEU A 110 -4.80 -6.71 17.19
CA LEU A 110 -5.93 -5.82 17.39
C LEU A 110 -5.52 -4.34 17.36
N ALA A 111 -4.31 -4.03 17.83
CA ALA A 111 -3.80 -2.67 17.89
C ALA A 111 -2.27 -2.61 17.88
N ILE A 112 -1.75 -1.46 17.44
CA ILE A 112 -0.36 -1.05 17.65
C ILE A 112 -0.40 0.16 18.58
N THR A 113 0.35 0.11 19.68
CA THR A 113 0.40 1.21 20.65
C THR A 113 1.63 2.09 20.41
N GLY A 114 1.57 3.37 20.76
CA GLY A 114 2.70 4.31 20.61
C GLY A 114 4.08 3.81 21.08
N PRO A 115 4.22 3.11 22.24
CA PRO A 115 5.53 2.61 22.68
C PRO A 115 6.03 1.37 21.91
N THR A 116 5.20 0.73 21.09
CA THR A 116 5.51 -0.57 20.45
C THR A 116 6.83 -0.55 19.69
N PHE A 117 7.07 0.52 18.93
CA PHE A 117 8.24 0.65 18.04
C PHE A 117 9.21 1.75 18.48
N ALA A 118 9.12 2.22 19.73
CA ALA A 118 9.94 3.31 20.23
C ALA A 118 11.45 3.02 20.11
N ASP A 119 11.86 1.78 20.36
CA ASP A 119 13.26 1.33 20.34
C ASP A 119 13.64 0.52 19.09
N ALA A 120 12.75 0.42 18.09
CA ALA A 120 12.93 -0.40 16.89
C ALA A 120 13.90 0.22 15.85
N SER A 121 15.09 0.62 16.29
CA SER A 121 16.08 1.40 15.53
C SER A 121 16.70 0.70 14.32
N ALA A 122 16.64 -0.62 14.25
CA ALA A 122 17.11 -1.44 13.15
C ALA A 122 16.00 -1.95 12.22
N LEU A 123 14.72 -1.75 12.59
CA LEU A 123 13.60 -2.33 11.86
C LEU A 123 13.46 -1.70 10.46
N GLU A 124 13.52 -2.54 9.44
CA GLU A 124 13.41 -2.17 8.02
C GLU A 124 12.12 -2.69 7.39
N TYR A 125 11.65 -3.87 7.79
CA TYR A 125 10.47 -4.52 7.20
C TYR A 125 9.45 -4.88 8.28
N LEU A 126 8.25 -4.31 8.16
CA LEU A 126 7.14 -4.56 9.07
C LEU A 126 5.94 -5.12 8.31
N LYS A 127 5.60 -6.37 8.60
CA LYS A 127 4.45 -7.07 8.03
C LYS A 127 3.36 -7.28 9.07
N LEU A 128 2.22 -6.64 8.84
CA LEU A 128 1.04 -6.63 9.70
C LEU A 128 -0.25 -6.82 8.91
N GLN A 129 -0.16 -7.34 7.70
CA GLN A 129 -1.32 -7.64 6.87
C GLN A 129 -2.21 -8.74 7.47
N GLN A 130 -3.49 -8.73 7.07
CA GLN A 130 -4.48 -9.75 7.48
C GLN A 130 -4.66 -9.84 9.01
N ASN A 131 -4.68 -8.68 9.67
CA ASN A 131 -4.95 -8.54 11.11
C ASN A 131 -6.28 -7.80 11.35
N TYR A 132 -6.50 -7.34 12.58
CA TYR A 132 -7.73 -6.66 13.00
C TYR A 132 -7.46 -5.24 13.51
N ILE A 133 -6.36 -4.61 13.09
CA ILE A 133 -5.98 -3.25 13.50
C ILE A 133 -7.06 -2.28 13.02
N THR A 134 -7.59 -1.46 13.94
CA THR A 134 -8.69 -0.52 13.64
C THR A 134 -8.25 0.92 13.50
N GLU A 135 -7.11 1.29 14.07
CA GLU A 135 -6.60 2.65 14.07
C GLU A 135 -5.06 2.68 14.05
N LEU A 136 -4.51 3.77 13.51
CA LEU A 136 -3.10 4.10 13.62
C LEU A 136 -2.97 5.51 14.21
N GLN A 137 -2.38 5.59 15.39
CA GLN A 137 -2.19 6.85 16.11
C GLN A 137 -0.97 7.61 15.58
N ASN A 138 -0.92 8.91 15.85
CA ASN A 138 0.26 9.73 15.55
C ASN A 138 1.52 9.13 16.17
N ASN A 139 2.61 9.12 15.41
CA ASN A 139 3.93 8.65 15.84
C ASN A 139 3.96 7.17 16.31
N VAL A 140 3.01 6.33 15.87
CA VAL A 140 2.91 4.93 16.31
C VAL A 140 4.13 4.08 15.94
N PHE A 141 4.86 4.43 14.88
CA PHE A 141 6.10 3.77 14.49
C PHE A 141 7.34 4.31 15.22
N GLY A 142 7.16 5.28 16.14
CA GLY A 142 8.21 5.80 17.00
C GLY A 142 9.48 6.21 16.24
N ASN A 143 10.63 5.72 16.69
CA ASN A 143 11.93 6.00 16.07
C ASN A 143 12.39 4.90 15.10
N ALA A 144 11.47 4.11 14.53
CA ALA A 144 11.75 3.12 13.49
C ALA A 144 12.11 3.78 12.13
N THR A 145 13.02 4.74 12.16
CA THR A 145 13.46 5.60 11.04
C THR A 145 14.17 4.84 9.91
N LYS A 146 14.47 3.55 10.12
CA LYS A 146 15.03 2.66 9.10
C LYS A 146 13.98 1.90 8.31
N LEU A 147 12.69 2.00 8.64
CA LEU A 147 11.62 1.34 7.91
C LEU A 147 11.69 1.66 6.41
N ILE A 148 11.76 0.59 5.61
CA ILE A 148 11.76 0.57 4.16
C ILE A 148 10.38 0.13 3.66
N SER A 149 9.75 -0.83 4.34
CA SER A 149 8.44 -1.34 3.95
C SER A 149 7.50 -1.55 5.13
N ILE A 150 6.27 -1.08 4.98
CA ILE A 150 5.17 -1.33 5.92
C ILE A 150 4.00 -1.96 5.16
N GLU A 151 3.62 -3.17 5.57
CA GLU A 151 2.50 -3.93 5.04
C GLU A 151 1.35 -3.97 6.05
N LEU A 152 0.24 -3.30 5.75
CA LEU A 152 -0.96 -3.18 6.60
C LEU A 152 -2.24 -3.56 5.85
N GLN A 153 -2.13 -4.17 4.68
CA GLN A 153 -3.26 -4.55 3.86
C GLN A 153 -4.16 -5.59 4.55
N ASN A 154 -5.47 -5.57 4.24
CA ASN A 154 -6.45 -6.48 4.85
C ASN A 154 -6.55 -6.32 6.39
N ASN A 155 -6.65 -5.09 6.86
CA ASN A 155 -6.95 -4.78 8.26
C ASN A 155 -8.34 -4.13 8.37
N LYS A 156 -8.64 -3.49 9.51
CA LYS A 156 -9.89 -2.76 9.76
C LYS A 156 -9.64 -1.27 9.99
N ILE A 157 -8.52 -0.73 9.48
CA ILE A 157 -8.06 0.63 9.80
C ILE A 157 -9.06 1.63 9.24
N ALA A 158 -9.75 2.32 10.13
CA ALA A 158 -10.71 3.37 9.79
C ALA A 158 -10.17 4.77 10.10
N ASP A 159 -9.36 4.86 11.17
CA ASP A 159 -8.81 6.11 11.68
C ASP A 159 -7.28 6.10 11.56
N ILE A 160 -6.74 7.17 10.97
CA ILE A 160 -5.29 7.36 10.81
C ILE A 160 -4.89 8.78 11.17
N GLY A 161 -3.92 8.90 12.09
CA GLY A 161 -3.41 10.19 12.54
C GLY A 161 -2.57 10.89 11.47
N GLU A 162 -2.58 12.23 11.46
CA GLU A 162 -1.81 13.04 10.50
C GLU A 162 -0.29 12.81 10.58
N SER A 163 0.26 12.55 11.77
CA SER A 163 1.69 12.27 12.00
C SER A 163 1.97 10.77 12.12
N THR A 164 1.14 9.90 11.53
CA THR A 164 1.32 8.44 11.65
C THR A 164 2.68 7.98 11.12
N PHE A 165 3.10 8.49 9.95
CA PHE A 165 4.33 8.10 9.26
C PHE A 165 5.45 9.16 9.37
N GLU A 166 5.32 10.10 10.30
CA GLU A 166 6.30 11.17 10.49
C GLU A 166 7.70 10.60 10.79
N GLY A 167 8.74 11.15 10.16
CA GLY A 167 10.13 10.71 10.34
C GLY A 167 10.57 9.49 9.54
N LEU A 168 9.67 8.80 8.82
CA LEU A 168 9.98 7.62 8.02
C LEU A 168 10.55 7.95 6.63
N ALA A 169 11.58 8.80 6.58
CA ALA A 169 12.16 9.31 5.34
C ALA A 169 12.83 8.25 4.44
N LYS A 170 13.00 7.02 4.93
CA LYS A 170 13.53 5.87 4.18
C LYS A 170 12.46 4.94 3.61
N LEU A 171 11.19 5.17 3.96
CA LEU A 171 10.10 4.31 3.52
C LEU A 171 10.00 4.33 2.00
N ASP A 172 10.04 3.14 1.40
CA ASP A 172 9.99 2.90 -0.04
C ASP A 172 8.61 2.35 -0.45
N LYS A 173 8.02 1.49 0.38
CA LYS A 173 6.73 0.85 0.10
C LYS A 173 5.75 0.93 1.26
N LEU A 174 4.54 1.41 0.97
CA LEU A 174 3.44 1.49 1.94
C LEU A 174 2.17 0.83 1.36
N GLN A 175 1.71 -0.22 2.03
CA GLN A 175 0.51 -0.98 1.68
C GLN A 175 -0.60 -0.76 2.71
N LEU A 176 -1.66 -0.05 2.33
CA LEU A 176 -2.84 0.25 3.15
C LEU A 176 -4.14 -0.26 2.49
N SER A 177 -4.03 -1.08 1.44
CA SER A 177 -5.18 -1.60 0.69
C SER A 177 -6.07 -2.51 1.54
N PHE A 178 -7.35 -2.65 1.18
CA PHE A 178 -8.32 -3.48 1.92
C PHE A 178 -8.43 -3.08 3.39
N ASN A 179 -8.65 -1.80 3.63
CA ASN A 179 -8.93 -1.23 4.95
C ASN A 179 -10.28 -0.48 4.92
N ARG A 180 -10.53 0.41 5.88
CA ARG A 180 -11.79 1.14 6.04
C ARG A 180 -11.57 2.66 6.04
N LEU A 181 -10.47 3.12 5.44
CA LEU A 181 -10.10 4.54 5.41
C LEU A 181 -11.16 5.31 4.62
N ARG A 182 -11.72 6.35 5.22
CA ARG A 182 -12.73 7.21 4.58
C ARG A 182 -12.20 8.59 4.20
N SER A 183 -11.23 9.08 4.94
CA SER A 183 -10.56 10.37 4.75
C SER A 183 -9.08 10.21 5.06
N LEU A 184 -8.25 10.97 4.36
CA LEU A 184 -6.81 11.03 4.60
C LEU A 184 -6.46 12.45 5.08
N PRO A 185 -5.79 12.62 6.24
CA PRO A 185 -5.27 13.92 6.65
C PRO A 185 -4.30 14.48 5.61
N ARG A 186 -4.32 15.80 5.37
CA ARG A 186 -3.49 16.44 4.33
C ARG A 186 -2.00 16.11 4.48
N LYS A 187 -1.46 16.09 5.71
CA LYS A 187 -0.02 15.83 5.91
C LYS A 187 0.33 14.37 6.21
N LEU A 188 -0.60 13.43 5.97
CA LEU A 188 -0.39 12.02 6.31
C LEU A 188 0.91 11.44 5.74
N PHE A 189 1.29 11.86 4.54
CA PHE A 189 2.48 11.36 3.83
C PHE A 189 3.64 12.37 3.79
N ALA A 190 3.58 13.43 4.61
CA ALA A 190 4.62 14.46 4.64
C ALA A 190 5.98 13.85 5.01
N GLY A 191 7.02 14.26 4.31
CA GLY A 191 8.40 13.81 4.54
C GLY A 191 8.77 12.41 4.03
N LEU A 192 7.85 11.65 3.40
CA LEU A 192 8.12 10.32 2.82
C LEU A 192 8.86 10.41 1.47
N ARG A 193 10.02 11.07 1.47
CA ARG A 193 10.77 11.49 0.26
C ARG A 193 11.33 10.35 -0.60
N ARG A 194 11.34 9.12 -0.10
CA ARG A 194 11.84 7.93 -0.82
C ARG A 194 10.73 6.95 -1.20
N LEU A 195 9.47 7.28 -0.92
CA LEU A 195 8.35 6.38 -1.18
C LEU A 195 8.19 6.20 -2.70
N THR A 196 8.26 4.97 -3.18
CA THR A 196 8.11 4.62 -4.59
C THR A 196 6.77 3.93 -4.88
N GLU A 197 6.19 3.22 -3.89
CA GLU A 197 4.93 2.50 -4.01
C GLU A 197 3.96 2.86 -2.88
N LEU A 198 2.77 3.37 -3.24
CA LEU A 198 1.68 3.67 -2.30
C LEU A 198 0.38 2.99 -2.77
N HIS A 199 -0.13 2.09 -1.93
CA HIS A 199 -1.35 1.34 -2.23
C HIS A 199 -2.43 1.63 -1.21
N LEU A 200 -3.55 2.16 -1.69
CA LEU A 200 -4.73 2.57 -0.94
C LEU A 200 -6.02 1.94 -1.51
N ALA A 201 -5.89 0.90 -2.33
CA ALA A 201 -7.00 0.25 -3.01
C ALA A 201 -8.00 -0.37 -2.01
N HIS A 202 -9.25 -0.53 -2.42
CA HIS A 202 -10.28 -1.17 -1.59
C HIS A 202 -10.41 -0.55 -0.20
N ASN A 203 -10.50 0.78 -0.16
CA ASN A 203 -10.88 1.54 1.03
C ASN A 203 -12.26 2.19 0.78
N SER A 204 -12.62 3.23 1.53
CA SER A 204 -13.85 4.00 1.35
C SER A 204 -13.55 5.50 1.23
N ILE A 205 -12.40 5.84 0.65
CA ILE A 205 -11.90 7.21 0.54
C ILE A 205 -12.85 8.01 -0.35
N VAL A 206 -13.40 9.11 0.18
CA VAL A 206 -14.42 9.92 -0.53
C VAL A 206 -13.79 11.12 -1.25
N GLU A 207 -12.68 11.62 -0.73
CA GLU A 207 -11.97 12.79 -1.23
C GLU A 207 -10.47 12.70 -0.92
N LEU A 208 -9.68 13.42 -1.72
CA LEU A 208 -8.25 13.58 -1.55
C LEU A 208 -7.97 15.08 -1.35
N PRO A 209 -7.37 15.49 -0.22
CA PRO A 209 -7.01 16.89 -0.01
C PRO A 209 -5.88 17.34 -0.96
N ASP A 210 -5.92 18.61 -1.35
CA ASP A 210 -4.83 19.21 -2.13
C ASP A 210 -3.53 19.25 -1.30
N GLY A 211 -2.42 18.86 -1.94
CA GLY A 211 -1.11 18.75 -1.30
C GLY A 211 -0.92 17.49 -0.44
N LEU A 212 -1.83 16.50 -0.52
CA LEU A 212 -1.67 15.21 0.16
C LEU A 212 -0.37 14.48 -0.24
N PHE A 213 0.08 14.67 -1.48
CA PHE A 213 1.23 13.98 -2.06
C PHE A 213 2.44 14.90 -2.34
N GLU A 214 2.44 16.11 -1.77
CA GLU A 214 3.37 17.20 -2.12
C GLU A 214 4.85 16.81 -1.96
N ASP A 215 5.17 15.94 -0.98
CA ASP A 215 6.53 15.48 -0.67
C ASP A 215 6.93 14.16 -1.35
N LEU A 216 6.04 13.55 -2.14
CA LEU A 216 6.23 12.20 -2.70
C LEU A 216 6.97 12.21 -4.05
N GLY A 217 8.11 12.91 -4.08
CA GLY A 217 8.87 13.19 -5.30
C GLY A 217 9.39 11.96 -6.06
N GLU A 218 9.54 10.82 -5.38
CA GLU A 218 10.06 9.56 -5.95
C GLU A 218 8.95 8.53 -6.24
N LEU A 219 7.69 8.87 -6.00
CA LEU A 219 6.57 7.94 -6.14
C LEU A 219 6.39 7.54 -7.61
N LYS A 220 6.32 6.23 -7.85
CA LYS A 220 6.18 5.63 -9.20
C LYS A 220 4.81 4.99 -9.38
N VAL A 221 4.25 4.42 -8.32
CA VAL A 221 2.97 3.70 -8.33
C VAL A 221 2.05 4.27 -7.26
N LEU A 222 0.87 4.71 -7.68
CA LEU A 222 -0.21 5.12 -6.81
C LEU A 222 -1.48 4.35 -7.17
N ASP A 223 -1.92 3.51 -6.25
CA ASP A 223 -3.13 2.71 -6.42
C ASP A 223 -4.26 3.20 -5.49
N LEU A 224 -5.30 3.77 -6.10
CA LEU A 224 -6.51 4.27 -5.46
C LEU A 224 -7.77 3.52 -5.93
N THR A 225 -7.59 2.33 -6.50
CA THR A 225 -8.67 1.51 -7.07
C THR A 225 -9.74 1.16 -6.03
N TYR A 226 -11.01 1.04 -6.42
CA TYR A 226 -12.09 0.62 -5.52
C TYR A 226 -12.21 1.50 -4.26
N ASN A 227 -12.30 2.81 -4.47
CA ASN A 227 -12.64 3.79 -3.44
C ASN A 227 -13.95 4.50 -3.81
N ASP A 228 -14.33 5.54 -3.06
CA ASP A 228 -15.55 6.31 -3.26
C ASP A 228 -15.28 7.75 -3.72
N ILE A 229 -14.12 7.99 -4.35
CA ILE A 229 -13.65 9.32 -4.74
C ILE A 229 -14.63 9.92 -5.75
N LYS A 230 -15.12 11.13 -5.49
CA LYS A 230 -16.16 11.78 -6.30
C LYS A 230 -15.63 12.80 -7.29
N GLN A 231 -14.51 13.44 -6.97
CA GLN A 231 -13.94 14.52 -7.75
C GLN A 231 -12.43 14.59 -7.52
N LEU A 232 -11.72 15.10 -8.52
CA LEU A 232 -10.30 15.39 -8.45
C LEU A 232 -10.08 16.85 -8.82
N SER A 233 -9.41 17.60 -7.96
CA SER A 233 -9.01 18.99 -8.24
C SER A 233 -7.85 19.01 -9.25
N GLY A 234 -7.49 20.20 -9.74
CA GLY A 234 -6.29 20.37 -10.57
C GLY A 234 -4.97 20.13 -9.81
N ASP A 235 -5.00 20.24 -8.47
CA ASP A 235 -3.81 20.31 -7.63
C ASP A 235 -3.59 19.04 -6.79
N VAL A 236 -4.51 18.09 -6.84
CA VAL A 236 -4.52 16.88 -5.99
C VAL A 236 -3.24 16.02 -6.14
N PHE A 237 -2.65 15.97 -7.34
CA PHE A 237 -1.47 15.16 -7.64
C PHE A 237 -0.17 15.99 -7.77
N ILE A 238 -0.16 17.23 -7.28
CA ILE A 238 1.08 18.01 -7.17
C ILE A 238 2.08 17.27 -6.26
N GLY A 239 3.35 17.28 -6.65
CA GLY A 239 4.43 16.59 -5.92
C GLY A 239 4.82 15.22 -6.49
N LEU A 240 4.19 14.79 -7.59
CA LEU A 240 4.38 13.45 -8.19
C LEU A 240 5.12 13.45 -9.56
N PRO A 241 6.32 14.07 -9.70
CA PRO A 241 6.99 14.20 -10.99
C PRO A 241 7.49 12.86 -11.56
N GLN A 242 7.67 11.83 -10.72
CA GLN A 242 8.16 10.51 -11.13
C GLN A 242 7.06 9.46 -11.29
N LEU A 243 5.79 9.84 -11.13
CA LEU A 243 4.68 8.89 -11.17
C LEU A 243 4.55 8.28 -12.56
N LYS A 244 4.48 6.94 -12.61
CA LYS A 244 4.38 6.16 -13.85
C LYS A 244 3.04 5.47 -14.00
N ILE A 245 2.46 5.03 -12.88
CA ILE A 245 1.21 4.26 -12.83
C ILE A 245 0.27 4.93 -11.85
N LEU A 246 -0.92 5.29 -12.33
CA LEU A 246 -2.01 5.85 -11.53
C LEU A 246 -3.29 5.07 -11.79
N GLU A 247 -3.74 4.34 -10.77
CA GLU A 247 -4.94 3.49 -10.82
C GLU A 247 -6.09 4.19 -10.05
N LEU A 248 -7.15 4.59 -10.76
CA LEU A 248 -8.32 5.29 -10.22
C LEU A 248 -9.64 4.60 -10.60
N GLN A 249 -9.58 3.42 -11.18
CA GLN A 249 -10.72 2.64 -11.62
C GLN A 249 -11.59 2.18 -10.45
N HIS A 250 -12.87 1.96 -10.75
CA HIS A 250 -13.89 1.60 -9.76
C HIS A 250 -14.06 2.64 -8.63
N ASN A 251 -14.01 3.93 -8.97
CA ASN A 251 -14.37 5.02 -8.09
C ASN A 251 -15.74 5.63 -8.48
N ARG A 252 -16.06 6.82 -7.97
CA ARG A 252 -17.28 7.57 -8.30
C ARG A 252 -16.97 8.91 -8.94
N ILE A 253 -15.81 9.03 -9.60
CA ILE A 253 -15.27 10.30 -10.10
C ILE A 253 -16.19 10.82 -11.19
N ALA A 254 -16.81 11.97 -10.95
CA ALA A 254 -17.72 12.62 -11.88
C ALA A 254 -17.10 13.85 -12.55
N ALA A 255 -16.08 14.45 -11.92
CA ALA A 255 -15.40 15.65 -12.38
C ALA A 255 -13.90 15.59 -12.09
N VAL A 256 -13.11 16.13 -13.04
CA VAL A 256 -11.66 16.33 -12.95
C VAL A 256 -11.33 17.77 -13.33
N GLY A 257 -10.31 18.35 -12.71
CA GLY A 257 -9.81 19.70 -13.03
C GLY A 257 -8.95 19.73 -14.29
N GLU A 258 -8.71 20.92 -14.82
CA GLU A 258 -7.99 21.12 -16.09
C GLU A 258 -6.56 20.59 -16.10
N ASN A 259 -5.88 20.57 -14.95
CA ASN A 259 -4.48 20.17 -14.83
C ASN A 259 -4.27 18.95 -13.93
N THR A 260 -5.35 18.21 -13.63
CA THR A 260 -5.32 17.10 -12.66
C THR A 260 -4.21 16.10 -12.96
N PHE A 261 -3.96 15.77 -14.23
CA PHE A 261 -2.94 14.79 -14.64
C PHE A 261 -1.69 15.42 -15.25
N SER A 262 -1.30 16.62 -14.81
CA SER A 262 -0.03 17.27 -15.18
C SER A 262 1.19 16.52 -14.60
N LEU A 263 1.41 15.31 -15.11
CA LEU A 263 2.31 14.27 -14.62
C LEU A 263 3.20 13.84 -15.79
N PRO A 264 4.40 14.44 -15.95
CA PRO A 264 5.19 14.33 -17.18
C PRO A 264 5.74 12.93 -17.46
N ASN A 265 5.87 12.08 -16.44
CA ASN A 265 6.39 10.72 -16.54
C ASN A 265 5.28 9.65 -16.46
N LEU A 266 4.01 10.04 -16.44
CA LEU A 266 2.89 9.10 -16.33
C LEU A 266 2.79 8.28 -17.60
N THR A 267 2.83 6.96 -17.46
CA THR A 267 2.78 6.00 -18.58
C THR A 267 1.46 5.23 -18.63
N HIS A 268 0.84 4.98 -17.47
CA HIS A 268 -0.43 4.25 -17.36
C HIS A 268 -1.39 5.04 -16.46
N LEU A 269 -2.59 5.29 -17.00
CA LEU A 269 -3.69 5.94 -16.28
C LEU A 269 -4.99 5.15 -16.51
N ASP A 270 -5.52 4.56 -15.45
CA ASP A 270 -6.83 3.91 -15.48
C ASP A 270 -7.89 4.72 -14.72
N LEU A 271 -8.88 5.22 -15.47
CA LEU A 271 -10.07 5.93 -14.98
C LEU A 271 -11.35 5.14 -15.26
N SER A 272 -11.24 3.86 -15.59
CA SER A 272 -12.37 3.02 -15.96
C SER A 272 -13.36 2.84 -14.82
N ASN A 273 -14.62 2.53 -15.14
CA ASN A 273 -15.66 2.29 -14.13
C ASN A 273 -15.86 3.47 -13.17
N ASN A 274 -15.84 4.68 -13.69
CA ASN A 274 -16.13 5.92 -12.98
C ASN A 274 -17.44 6.54 -13.49
N ARG A 275 -17.67 7.82 -13.18
CA ARG A 275 -18.88 8.58 -13.55
C ARG A 275 -18.54 9.80 -14.43
N LEU A 276 -17.39 9.79 -15.09
CA LEU A 276 -16.90 10.92 -15.88
C LEU A 276 -17.88 11.20 -17.01
N LYS A 277 -18.26 12.46 -17.18
CA LYS A 277 -19.16 12.91 -18.25
C LYS A 277 -18.46 13.84 -19.23
N HIS A 278 -17.60 14.71 -18.72
CA HIS A 278 -16.83 15.67 -19.50
C HIS A 278 -15.37 15.59 -19.05
N LEU A 279 -14.45 15.72 -20.01
CA LEU A 279 -13.02 15.83 -19.78
C LEU A 279 -12.60 17.23 -20.26
N PRO A 280 -11.94 18.04 -19.43
CA PRO A 280 -11.44 19.34 -19.88
C PRO A 280 -10.41 19.17 -21.01
N LYS A 281 -10.42 20.07 -21.99
CA LYS A 281 -9.48 20.00 -23.12
C LYS A 281 -7.99 20.02 -22.73
N GLU A 282 -7.66 20.67 -21.62
CA GLU A 282 -6.27 20.78 -21.12
C GLU A 282 -5.83 19.61 -20.23
N LEU A 283 -6.71 18.63 -19.98
CA LEU A 283 -6.52 17.56 -18.98
C LEU A 283 -5.20 16.79 -19.12
N PHE A 284 -4.71 16.65 -20.35
CA PHE A 284 -3.50 15.90 -20.71
C PHE A 284 -2.40 16.77 -21.31
N LEU A 285 -2.46 18.10 -21.15
CA LEU A 285 -1.51 19.04 -21.76
C LEU A 285 -0.05 18.72 -21.41
N HIS A 286 0.20 18.25 -20.18
CA HIS A 286 1.53 17.96 -19.66
C HIS A 286 1.82 16.45 -19.47
N THR A 287 0.93 15.57 -19.91
CA THR A 287 1.03 14.09 -19.73
C THR A 287 1.66 13.42 -20.96
N VAL A 288 2.80 13.92 -21.41
CA VAL A 288 3.38 13.59 -22.73
C VAL A 288 3.90 12.16 -22.86
N ALA A 289 4.20 11.48 -21.74
CA ALA A 289 4.76 10.13 -21.72
C ALA A 289 3.68 9.01 -21.68
N LEU A 290 2.39 9.36 -21.77
CA LEU A 290 1.30 8.42 -21.58
C LEU A 290 1.27 7.36 -22.68
N LEU A 291 1.33 6.09 -22.28
CA LEU A 291 1.26 4.93 -23.17
C LEU A 291 -0.12 4.29 -23.16
N GLU A 292 -0.77 4.28 -21.99
CA GLU A 292 -2.06 3.63 -21.77
C GLU A 292 -3.02 4.58 -21.03
N LEU A 293 -4.17 4.82 -21.66
CA LEU A 293 -5.27 5.60 -21.11
C LEU A 293 -6.56 4.78 -21.14
N GLU A 294 -7.08 4.44 -19.97
CA GLU A 294 -8.30 3.66 -19.86
C GLU A 294 -9.48 4.51 -19.35
N LEU A 295 -10.51 4.66 -20.17
CA LEU A 295 -11.69 5.48 -19.89
C LEU A 295 -13.00 4.67 -20.03
N ARG A 296 -12.91 3.35 -20.11
CA ARG A 296 -14.04 2.45 -20.29
C ARG A 296 -15.07 2.57 -19.15
N ASN A 297 -16.34 2.29 -19.45
CA ASN A 297 -17.42 2.24 -18.47
C ASN A 297 -17.57 3.57 -17.69
N ASN A 298 -17.54 4.69 -18.42
CA ASN A 298 -17.86 6.02 -17.91
C ASN A 298 -19.17 6.55 -18.53
N SER A 299 -19.47 7.84 -18.37
CA SER A 299 -20.63 8.50 -18.96
C SER A 299 -20.25 9.59 -19.97
N ILE A 300 -19.06 9.49 -20.58
CA ILE A 300 -18.53 10.51 -21.48
C ILE A 300 -19.42 10.60 -22.72
N ASP A 301 -19.97 11.78 -23.01
CA ASP A 301 -20.86 12.02 -24.15
C ASP A 301 -20.22 12.86 -25.27
N HIS A 302 -19.12 13.56 -24.96
CA HIS A 302 -18.36 14.39 -25.86
C HIS A 302 -16.86 14.37 -25.52
N LEU A 303 -16.01 14.54 -26.53
CA LEU A 303 -14.56 14.71 -26.41
C LEU A 303 -14.17 15.90 -27.29
N ASP A 304 -13.40 16.83 -26.73
CA ASP A 304 -12.81 17.93 -27.49
C ASP A 304 -11.79 17.40 -28.50
N VAL A 305 -11.75 17.98 -29.70
CA VAL A 305 -10.92 17.50 -30.83
C VAL A 305 -9.42 17.57 -30.57
N ASP A 306 -8.99 18.39 -29.61
CA ASP A 306 -7.57 18.60 -29.28
C ASP A 306 -7.15 17.91 -27.96
N LEU A 307 -8.07 17.15 -27.33
CA LEU A 307 -7.85 16.55 -26.00
C LEU A 307 -6.62 15.61 -25.94
N PHE A 308 -6.30 14.94 -27.05
CA PHE A 308 -5.20 13.98 -27.13
C PHE A 308 -3.99 14.50 -27.92
N ASP A 309 -3.93 15.80 -28.21
CA ASP A 309 -2.92 16.38 -29.10
C ASP A 309 -1.48 16.14 -28.64
N ASN A 310 -1.25 16.00 -27.33
CA ASN A 310 0.07 15.80 -26.73
C ASN A 310 0.41 14.34 -26.40
N LEU A 311 -0.49 13.39 -26.69
CA LEU A 311 -0.33 11.98 -26.34
C LEU A 311 0.38 11.18 -27.46
N TYR A 312 1.53 11.67 -27.93
CA TYR A 312 2.23 11.12 -29.11
C TYR A 312 2.65 9.65 -28.96
N ASP A 313 2.88 9.21 -27.72
CA ASP A 313 3.33 7.86 -27.40
C ASP A 313 2.20 6.89 -27.03
N LEU A 314 0.94 7.33 -27.11
CA LEU A 314 -0.20 6.51 -26.73
C LEU A 314 -0.32 5.26 -27.62
N THR A 315 -0.42 4.10 -26.97
CA THR A 315 -0.55 2.79 -27.62
C THR A 315 -1.86 2.10 -27.28
N LYS A 316 -2.48 2.46 -26.15
CA LYS A 316 -3.75 1.92 -25.69
C LYS A 316 -4.70 3.04 -25.25
N LEU A 317 -5.90 3.06 -25.80
CA LEU A 317 -7.00 3.95 -25.42
C LEU A 317 -8.29 3.15 -25.42
N THR A 318 -8.94 3.05 -24.25
CA THR A 318 -10.25 2.39 -24.12
C THR A 318 -11.35 3.43 -23.92
N LEU A 319 -12.39 3.36 -24.75
CA LEU A 319 -13.54 4.26 -24.69
C LEU A 319 -14.87 3.49 -24.64
N GLU A 320 -14.85 2.16 -24.54
CA GLU A 320 -16.08 1.38 -24.59
C GLU A 320 -17.04 1.71 -23.44
N HIS A 321 -18.33 1.46 -23.68
CA HIS A 321 -19.38 1.68 -22.70
C HIS A 321 -19.44 3.11 -22.13
N ASN A 322 -19.13 4.09 -22.98
CA ASN A 322 -19.45 5.51 -22.77
C ASN A 322 -20.74 5.90 -23.51
N LYS A 323 -21.07 7.19 -23.49
CA LYS A 323 -22.27 7.79 -24.12
C LYS A 323 -21.94 8.60 -25.39
N LEU A 324 -20.75 8.38 -25.96
CA LEU A 324 -20.27 9.04 -27.16
C LEU A 324 -21.22 8.80 -28.33
N ARG A 325 -21.68 9.88 -28.97
CA ARG A 325 -22.57 9.82 -30.14
C ARG A 325 -21.82 9.86 -31.47
N SER A 326 -20.68 10.53 -31.47
CA SER A 326 -19.79 10.65 -32.63
C SER A 326 -18.35 10.75 -32.19
N LEU A 327 -17.45 10.32 -33.09
CA LEU A 327 -16.01 10.54 -32.98
C LEU A 327 -15.55 11.33 -34.19
N ASP A 328 -14.75 12.36 -33.92
CA ASP A 328 -14.07 13.14 -34.96
C ASP A 328 -12.68 12.54 -35.21
N GLY A 329 -12.26 12.47 -36.47
CA GLY A 329 -10.92 12.00 -36.82
C GLY A 329 -9.81 12.94 -36.37
N ALA A 330 -10.11 14.23 -36.20
CA ALA A 330 -9.15 15.21 -35.69
C ALA A 330 -8.61 14.83 -34.29
N LEU A 331 -9.41 14.14 -33.48
CA LEU A 331 -9.03 13.64 -32.15
C LEU A 331 -7.80 12.72 -32.18
N PHE A 332 -7.58 12.02 -33.31
CA PHE A 332 -6.54 11.02 -33.45
C PHE A 332 -5.36 11.51 -34.32
N LYS A 333 -5.34 12.79 -34.72
CA LYS A 333 -4.38 13.34 -35.70
C LYS A 333 -2.91 13.15 -35.30
N ASN A 334 -2.61 13.15 -34.00
CA ASN A 334 -1.24 13.05 -33.46
C ASN A 334 -0.90 11.66 -32.89
N LEU A 335 -1.82 10.69 -32.96
CA LEU A 335 -1.67 9.38 -32.32
C LEU A 335 -1.00 8.36 -33.26
N GLY A 336 0.15 8.71 -33.84
CA GLY A 336 0.78 7.92 -34.91
C GLY A 336 1.36 6.56 -34.50
N LYS A 337 1.45 6.26 -33.20
CA LYS A 337 1.80 4.93 -32.66
C LYS A 337 0.58 4.10 -32.24
N PHE A 338 -0.58 4.74 -32.19
CA PHE A 338 -1.82 4.13 -31.73
C PHE A 338 -2.43 3.27 -32.83
N GLY A 339 -2.86 2.06 -32.48
CA GLY A 339 -3.67 1.22 -33.35
C GLY A 339 -5.14 1.65 -33.33
N THR A 340 -6.05 0.89 -33.95
CA THR A 340 -7.48 1.20 -33.89
C THR A 340 -8.02 1.14 -32.45
N PRO A 341 -8.70 2.19 -31.93
CA PRO A 341 -9.23 2.18 -30.57
C PRO A 341 -10.31 1.14 -30.40
N ALA A 342 -10.31 0.51 -29.22
CA ALA A 342 -11.42 -0.32 -28.79
C ALA A 342 -12.58 0.61 -28.40
N VAL A 343 -13.48 0.86 -29.36
CA VAL A 343 -14.71 1.64 -29.14
C VAL A 343 -15.91 0.73 -29.34
N GLY A 344 -16.68 0.51 -28.28
CA GLY A 344 -17.90 -0.28 -28.35
C GLY A 344 -18.89 0.35 -29.34
N LYS A 345 -19.25 -0.36 -30.41
CA LYS A 345 -20.15 0.11 -31.48
C LYS A 345 -21.58 0.39 -31.03
N HIS A 346 -21.94 0.07 -29.78
CA HIS A 346 -23.33 0.02 -29.33
C HIS A 346 -24.02 1.38 -29.21
N ASN A 347 -23.29 2.51 -29.12
CA ASN A 347 -23.87 3.85 -28.94
C ASN A 347 -23.45 4.89 -30.00
N LEU A 348 -22.49 4.57 -30.87
CA LEU A 348 -22.03 5.51 -31.89
C LEU A 348 -23.04 5.61 -33.04
N ARG A 349 -23.62 6.79 -33.22
CA ARG A 349 -24.54 7.05 -34.35
C ARG A 349 -23.78 7.42 -35.62
N ARG A 350 -22.59 8.01 -35.48
CA ARG A 350 -21.77 8.45 -36.60
C ARG A 350 -20.28 8.33 -36.27
N ILE A 351 -19.56 7.51 -37.03
CA ILE A 351 -18.10 7.59 -37.12
C ILE A 351 -17.83 8.40 -38.40
N VAL A 352 -17.09 9.49 -38.30
CA VAL A 352 -16.77 10.31 -39.48
C VAL A 352 -15.89 9.46 -40.42
N PRO A 353 -16.15 9.44 -41.74
CA PRO A 353 -15.25 8.75 -42.67
C PRO A 353 -13.81 9.24 -42.48
N GLY A 354 -12.88 8.31 -42.35
CA GLY A 354 -11.47 8.61 -42.09
C GLY A 354 -11.08 8.86 -40.64
N THR A 355 -11.99 8.64 -39.67
CA THR A 355 -11.68 8.80 -38.23
C THR A 355 -10.42 8.04 -37.78
N PHE A 356 -10.09 6.91 -38.42
CA PHE A 356 -8.96 6.07 -38.05
C PHE A 356 -7.87 5.98 -39.13
N ASP A 357 -7.93 6.81 -40.18
CA ASP A 357 -7.01 6.69 -41.33
C ASP A 357 -5.54 7.01 -40.96
N ASN A 358 -5.32 7.77 -39.89
CA ASN A 358 -4.01 8.15 -39.39
C ASN A 358 -3.42 7.13 -38.38
N LEU A 359 -4.16 6.07 -38.06
CA LEU A 359 -3.76 5.03 -37.09
C LEU A 359 -3.08 3.86 -37.81
N LYS A 360 -2.15 3.18 -37.12
CA LYS A 360 -1.35 2.08 -37.67
C LYS A 360 -2.04 0.74 -37.68
#